data_AF-A0A6C0AHA0-F1
#
_entry.id   AF-A0A6C0AHA0-F1
#
_cell.length_a   1.000
_cell.length_b   1.000
_cell.length_c   1.000
_cell.angle_alpha   90.00
_cell.angle_beta   90.00
_cell.angle_gamma   90.00
#
_symmetry.space_group_name_H-M   'P 1'
#
loop_
_entity.id
_entity.type
_entity.pdbx_description
1 polymer ?
#
loop_
_entity_poly.entity_id
_entity_poly.type
_entity_poly.pdbx_seq_one_letter_code
_entity_poly.pdbx_strand_id
1 'polypeptide(L)' 'MENEFIKTDDKLIQVQHIQWMKKFTDCMEVCTKSNGCTLFKDTHRVCKETSPISYQKLSHMWEHK' A
#
# COMPACT_ATOMS: atom_id res chain seq x y z
N MET A 1 -14.27 -3.55 -14.15
CA MET A 1 -13.02 -3.27 -13.41
C MET A 1 -13.44 -2.99 -11.99
N GLU A 2 -13.28 -3.97 -11.09
CA GLU A 2 -13.58 -3.74 -9.67
C GLU A 2 -12.59 -2.72 -9.12
N ASN A 3 -13.10 -1.72 -8.41
CA ASN A 3 -12.28 -0.80 -7.64
C ASN A 3 -11.67 -1.60 -6.49
N GLU A 4 -10.46 -2.14 -6.67
CA GLU A 4 -9.76 -2.82 -5.58
C GLU A 4 -9.25 -1.80 -4.56
N PHE A 5 -9.49 -2.08 -3.29
CA PHE A 5 -9.02 -1.27 -2.17
C PHE A 5 -8.11 -2.09 -1.26
N ILE A 6 -7.17 -1.39 -0.63
CA ILE A 6 -6.35 -1.90 0.46
C ILE A 6 -6.56 -1.02 1.69
N LYS A 7 -6.64 -1.68 2.84
CA LYS A 7 -6.68 -1.03 4.15
C LYS A 7 -5.26 -0.77 4.63
N THR A 8 -4.98 0.48 4.95
CA THR A 8 -3.76 0.93 5.62
C THR A 8 -4.07 1.19 7.09
N ASP A 9 -3.05 1.52 7.87
CA ASP A 9 -3.24 1.84 9.29
C ASP A 9 -4.18 3.05 9.49
N ASP A 10 -4.18 4.01 8.56
CA ASP A 10 -4.92 5.27 8.68
C ASP A 10 -6.15 5.39 7.77
N LYS A 11 -6.19 4.70 6.62
CA LYS A 11 -7.26 4.87 5.61
C LYS A 11 -7.39 3.71 4.63
N LEU A 12 -8.46 3.74 3.85
CA LEU A 12 -8.61 2.90 2.66
C LEU A 12 -8.03 3.63 1.45
N ILE A 13 -7.19 2.93 0.67
CA ILE A 13 -6.64 3.46 -0.58
C ILE A 13 -6.98 2.54 -1.74
N GLN A 14 -7.23 3.13 -2.92
CA GLN A 14 -7.50 2.39 -4.14
C GLN A 14 -6.18 1.90 -4.76
N VAL A 15 -6.14 0.63 -5.13
CA VAL A 15 -4.95 -0.03 -5.70
C VAL A 15 -4.50 0.65 -7.00
N GLN A 16 -5.45 1.06 -7.85
CA GLN A 16 -5.17 1.78 -9.10
C GLN A 16 -4.48 3.14 -8.92
N HIS A 17 -4.54 3.73 -7.72
CA HIS A 17 -3.89 5.02 -7.44
C HIS A 17 -2.50 4.87 -6.84
N ILE A 18 -2.02 3.63 -6.62
CA ILE A 18 -0.69 3.35 -6.13
C ILE A 18 0.33 3.70 -7.21
N GLN A 19 1.26 4.60 -6.91
CA GLN A 19 2.37 4.92 -7.81
C GLN A 19 3.59 4.06 -7.53
N TRP A 20 3.93 3.90 -6.26
CA TRP A 20 5.02 3.05 -5.84
C TRP A 20 4.69 2.40 -4.50
N MET A 21 5.41 1.32 -4.26
CA MET A 21 5.31 0.51 -3.06
C MET A 21 6.73 0.09 -2.70
N LYS A 22 7.02 -0.06 -1.41
CA LYS A 22 8.32 -0.49 -0.90
C LYS A 22 8.09 -1.50 0.21
N LYS A 23 8.72 -2.67 0.08
CA LYS A 23 8.62 -3.75 1.07
C LYS A 23 9.66 -3.55 2.17
N PHE A 24 9.20 -3.56 3.41
CA PHE A 24 9.97 -3.72 4.63
C PHE A 24 9.61 -5.08 5.25
N THR A 25 10.41 -5.57 6.19
CA THR A 25 10.31 -6.93 6.75
C THR A 25 8.87 -7.39 7.00
N ASP A 26 8.11 -6.58 7.76
CA ASP A 26 6.73 -6.90 8.16
C ASP A 26 5.70 -5.87 7.71
N CYS A 27 6.12 -4.85 6.95
CA CYS A 27 5.25 -3.79 6.49
C CYS A 27 5.59 -3.36 5.07
N MET A 28 4.63 -2.78 4.38
CA MET A 28 4.85 -2.13 3.09
C MET A 28 4.48 -0.66 3.21
N GLU A 29 5.32 0.21 2.66
CA GLU A 29 4.97 1.60 2.40
C GLU A 29 4.37 1.71 1.01
N VAL A 30 3.27 2.44 0.91
CA VAL A 30 2.52 2.62 -0.32
C VAL A 30 2.30 4.10 -0.54
N CYS A 31 2.67 4.61 -1.72
CA CYS A 31 2.32 5.97 -2.10
C CYS A 31 1.18 6.01 -3.11
N THR A 32 0.24 6.94 -2.90
CA THR A 32 -0.84 7.26 -3.84
C THR A 32 -0.65 8.63 -4.47
N LYS A 33 -1.02 8.77 -5.74
CA LYS A 33 -0.93 10.03 -6.52
C LYS A 33 -1.62 11.23 -5.85
N SER A 34 -2.65 10.96 -5.04
CA SER A 34 -3.47 11.97 -4.37
C SER A 34 -2.72 12.82 -3.34
N ASN A 35 -1.64 12.32 -2.73
CA ASN A 35 -1.01 13.00 -1.59
C ASN A 35 0.37 13.59 -1.93
N GLY A 36 0.86 13.45 -3.16
CA GLY A 36 2.24 13.78 -3.50
C GLY A 36 3.19 12.70 -2.98
N CYS A 37 3.99 12.08 -3.83
CA CYS A 37 4.84 10.96 -3.43
C CYS A 37 6.18 11.38 -2.83
N THR A 38 6.13 12.35 -1.92
CA THR A 38 7.27 12.81 -1.14
C THR A 38 7.66 11.75 -0.12
N LEU A 39 8.90 11.26 -0.22
CA LEU A 39 9.49 10.33 0.75
C LEU A 39 9.24 10.89 2.18
N PHE A 40 8.62 10.08 3.03
CA PHE A 40 8.40 10.30 4.47
C PHE A 40 7.22 11.18 4.94
N LYS A 41 6.40 11.77 4.06
CA LYS A 41 5.24 12.58 4.53
C LYS A 41 3.88 12.06 4.11
N ASP A 42 3.79 11.41 2.95
CA ASP A 42 2.51 11.19 2.28
C ASP A 42 2.23 9.72 1.92
N THR A 43 3.03 8.83 2.50
CA THR A 43 3.01 7.38 2.30
C THR A 43 2.15 6.70 3.35
N HIS A 44 1.48 5.62 2.96
CA HIS A 44 0.64 4.80 3.84
C HIS A 44 1.36 3.52 4.20
N ARG A 45 1.31 3.16 5.48
CA ARG A 45 1.88 1.91 5.95
C ARG A 45 0.82 0.81 5.97
N VAL A 46 1.21 -0.37 5.51
CA VAL A 46 0.39 -1.59 5.55
C VAL A 46 1.23 -2.69 6.18
N CYS A 47 0.93 -3.08 7.41
CA CYS A 47 1.69 -4.11 8.13
C CYS A 47 0.95 -5.45 8.17
N LYS A 48 1.70 -6.56 8.27
CA LYS A 48 1.15 -7.92 8.44
C LYS A 48 0.25 -8.02 9.67
N GLU A 49 0.66 -7.41 10.78
CA GLU A 49 -0.04 -7.52 12.06
C GLU A 49 -1.37 -6.76 12.08
N THR A 50 -1.40 -5.58 11.47
CA THR A 50 -2.58 -4.70 11.48
C THR A 50 -3.53 -4.94 10.31
N SER A 51 -2.96 -5.29 9.14
CA SER A 51 -3.67 -5.40 7.88
C SER A 51 -3.18 -6.60 7.06
N PRO A 52 -3.31 -7.85 7.57
CA PRO A 52 -2.72 -9.04 6.96
C PRO A 52 -3.19 -9.28 5.52
N ILE A 53 -4.49 -9.11 5.26
CA ILE A 53 -5.09 -9.29 3.93
C ILE A 53 -4.54 -8.25 2.94
N SER A 54 -4.51 -6.97 3.33
CA SER A 54 -3.99 -5.89 2.49
C SER A 54 -2.50 -6.06 2.21
N TYR A 55 -1.73 -6.46 3.23
CA TYR A 55 -0.31 -6.75 3.09
C TYR A 55 -0.09 -7.89 2.10
N GLN A 56 -0.85 -8.99 2.21
CA GLN A 56 -0.71 -10.14 1.31
C GLN A 56 -1.00 -9.76 -0.13
N LYS A 57 -2.05 -8.96 -0.38
CA LYS A 57 -2.35 -8.42 -1.71
C LYS A 57 -1.19 -7.61 -2.27
N LEU A 58 -0.66 -6.67 -1.48
CA LEU A 58 0.48 -5.85 -1.89
C LEU A 58 1.76 -6.67 -2.11
N SER A 59 2.03 -7.68 -1.27
CA SER A 59 3.20 -8.56 -1.46
C SER A 59 3.09 -9.34 -2.76
N HIS A 60 1.89 -9.86 -3.07
CA HIS A 60 1.65 -10.54 -4.33
C HIS A 60 1.87 -9.62 -5.53
N MET A 61 1.36 -8.37 -5.47
CA MET A 61 1.62 -7.36 -6.50
C MET A 61 3.11 -7.00 -6.63
N TRP A 62 3.86 -7.00 -5.52
CA TRP A 62 5.29 -6.68 -5.50
C TRP A 62 6.13 -7.77 -6.17
N GLU A 63 5.78 -9.03 -5.93
CA GLU A 63 6.49 -10.20 -6.46
C GLU A 63 6.28 -10.40 -7.97
N HIS A 64 5.23 -9.82 -8.53
CA HIS A 64 4.88 -9.90 -9.96
C HIS A 64 5.07 -8.56 -10.71
N LYS A 65 5.91 -7.68 -10.18
CA LYS A 65 6.13 -6.32 -10.70
C LYS A 65 7.26 -6.24 -11.72
#